data_AF-A0A1N7NYE7-F1
#
_entry.id   AF-A0A1N7NYE7-F1
#
_cell.length_a   1.000
_cell.length_b   1.000
_cell.length_c   1.000
_cell.angle_alpha   90.00
_cell.angle_beta   90.00
_cell.angle_gamma   90.00
#
_symmetry.space_group_name_H-M   'P 1'
#
loop_
_entity.id
_entity.type
_entity.pdbx_description
1 polymer ?
#
loop_
_entity_poly.entity_id
_entity_poly.type
_entity_poly.pdbx_seq_one_letter_code
_entity_poly.pdbx_strand_id
1 'polypeptide(L)'
;MGVSFQKEFGISLNIYIDKIESFSEVERCDFFRILAHSLTVSIRVYLYDNELDDEEKLNRVKWLNEILHRVITKVYVRPYDKNNVEGFFEMMADYIEKNPNIYEQLEHCFNKSFHRVRS
;
A
#
# COMPACT_ATOMS: atom_id res chain seq x y z
N MET A 1 -23.43 7.30 12.67
CA MET A 1 -22.49 8.00 11.75
C MET A 1 -21.10 7.74 12.30
N GLY A 2 -20.42 6.71 11.80
CA GLY A 2 -19.03 6.43 12.19
C GLY A 2 -18.13 7.52 11.61
N VAL A 3 -17.26 8.08 12.43
CA VAL A 3 -16.14 8.87 11.94
C VAL A 3 -15.26 7.90 11.14
N SER A 4 -14.86 8.23 9.90
CA SER A 4 -13.97 7.32 9.16
C SER A 4 -12.67 7.18 9.92
N PHE A 5 -12.11 5.97 9.97
CA PHE A 5 -10.89 5.67 10.71
C PHE A 5 -9.73 6.61 10.32
N GLN A 6 -9.67 6.99 9.05
CA GLN A 6 -8.76 8.00 8.52
C GLN A 6 -8.84 9.34 9.24
N LYS A 7 -10.04 9.77 9.63
CA LYS A 7 -10.31 11.04 10.29
C LYS A 7 -10.07 10.98 11.80
N GLU A 8 -10.22 9.79 12.40
CA GLU A 8 -9.95 9.55 13.82
C GLU A 8 -8.46 9.46 14.14
N PHE A 9 -7.66 8.88 13.23
CA PHE A 9 -6.22 8.65 13.45
C PHE A 9 -5.31 9.57 12.61
N GLY A 10 -5.86 10.48 11.83
CA GLY A 10 -5.08 11.35 10.92
C GLY A 10 -4.34 10.59 9.82
N ILE A 11 -4.71 9.32 9.61
CA ILE A 11 -4.13 8.41 8.63
C ILE A 11 -4.76 8.73 7.28
N SER A 12 -4.05 9.48 6.44
CA SER A 12 -4.54 9.77 5.08
C SER A 12 -3.50 9.37 4.06
N LEU A 13 -3.72 8.21 3.43
CA LEU A 13 -2.99 7.84 2.23
C LEU A 13 -3.36 8.74 1.03
N ASN A 14 -4.39 9.58 1.13
CA ASN A 14 -4.81 10.49 0.07
C ASN A 14 -3.71 11.50 -0.29
N ILE A 15 -2.78 11.79 0.63
CA ILE A 15 -1.58 12.62 0.35
C ILE A 15 -0.69 12.05 -0.76
N TYR A 16 -0.87 10.77 -1.09
CA TYR A 16 -0.11 10.08 -2.13
C TYR A 16 -0.83 10.09 -3.49
N ILE A 17 -2.12 10.39 -3.54
CA ILE A 17 -2.91 10.44 -4.80
C ILE A 17 -2.32 11.51 -5.71
N ASP A 18 -2.28 12.76 -5.27
CA ASP A 18 -1.76 13.89 -6.05
C ASP A 18 -0.32 13.64 -6.53
N LYS A 19 0.50 12.99 -5.69
CA LYS A 19 1.88 12.64 -6.03
C LYS A 19 1.95 11.61 -7.17
N ILE A 20 1.14 10.56 -7.12
CA ILE A 20 1.10 9.50 -8.15
C ILE A 20 0.48 10.04 -9.43
N GLU A 21 -0.53 10.90 -9.33
CA GLU A 21 -1.15 11.53 -10.49
C GLU A 21 -0.21 12.51 -11.18
N SER A 22 0.68 13.17 -10.44
CA SER A 22 1.73 14.02 -11.00
C SER A 22 2.81 13.27 -11.79
N PHE A 23 2.93 11.94 -11.61
CA PHE A 23 3.90 11.14 -12.34
C PHE A 23 3.51 10.96 -13.81
N SER A 24 4.53 10.98 -14.67
CA SER A 24 4.42 10.43 -16.02
C SER A 24 4.04 8.96 -15.97
N GLU A 25 3.60 8.42 -17.11
CA GLU A 25 3.22 7.02 -17.22
C GLU A 25 4.36 6.06 -16.84
N VAL A 26 5.59 6.37 -17.27
CA VAL A 26 6.77 5.56 -16.96
C VAL A 26 7.07 5.58 -15.46
N GLU A 27 7.11 6.77 -14.85
CA GLU A 27 7.34 6.94 -13.42
C GLU A 27 6.25 6.25 -12.58
N ARG A 28 5.00 6.27 -13.04
CA ARG A 28 3.89 5.58 -12.36
C ARG A 28 4.04 4.07 -12.43
N CYS A 29 4.44 3.53 -13.58
CA CYS A 29 4.76 2.11 -13.73
C CYS A 29 5.92 1.71 -12.82
N ASP A 30 7.00 2.50 -12.79
CA ASP A 30 8.15 2.25 -11.93
C ASP A 30 7.77 2.32 -10.45
N PHE A 31 6.96 3.31 -10.06
CA PHE A 31 6.40 3.42 -8.72
C PHE A 31 5.70 2.12 -8.30
N PHE A 32 4.75 1.62 -9.10
CA PHE A 32 4.02 0.40 -8.73
C PHE A 32 4.90 -0.85 -8.73
N ARG A 33 5.91 -0.93 -9.61
CA ARG A 33 6.90 -2.02 -9.58
C ARG A 33 7.74 -1.99 -8.30
N ILE A 34 8.20 -0.82 -7.89
CA ILE A 34 9.00 -0.63 -6.66
C ILE A 34 8.12 -0.88 -5.42
N LEU A 35 6.86 -0.47 -5.46
CA LEU A 35 5.89 -0.71 -4.40
C LEU A 35 5.62 -2.21 -4.22
N ALA A 36 5.41 -2.96 -5.32
CA ALA A 36 5.24 -4.41 -5.26
C ALA A 36 6.44 -5.11 -4.61
N HIS A 37 7.65 -4.69 -4.97
CA HIS A 37 8.87 -5.20 -4.35
C HIS A 37 8.95 -4.85 -2.86
N SER A 38 8.65 -3.60 -2.48
CA SER A 38 8.70 -3.13 -1.09
C SER A 38 7.69 -3.84 -0.21
N LEU A 39 6.48 -4.10 -0.72
CA LEU A 39 5.45 -4.89 -0.04
C LEU A 39 5.89 -6.35 0.14
N THR A 40 6.50 -6.96 -0.88
CA THR A 40 7.03 -8.33 -0.79
C THR A 40 8.11 -8.45 0.30
N VAL A 41 9.00 -7.45 0.41
CA VAL A 41 9.99 -7.39 1.49
C VAL A 41 9.31 -7.25 2.85
N SER A 42 8.33 -6.36 2.96
CA SER A 42 7.61 -6.09 4.22
C SER A 42 6.81 -7.29 4.72
N ILE A 43 6.18 -8.03 3.82
CA ILE A 43 5.51 -9.30 4.15
C ILE A 43 6.50 -10.29 4.78
N ARG A 44 7.71 -10.41 4.22
CA ARG A 44 8.76 -11.25 4.82
C ARG A 44 9.19 -10.74 6.19
N VAL A 45 9.30 -9.43 6.40
CA VAL A 45 9.63 -8.87 7.70
C VAL A 45 8.64 -9.35 8.75
N TYR A 46 7.34 -9.26 8.50
CA TYR A 46 6.33 -9.78 9.45
C TYR A 46 6.38 -11.29 9.63
N LEU A 47 6.53 -12.07 8.55
CA LEU A 47 6.60 -13.53 8.67
C LEU A 47 7.74 -14.02 9.56
N TYR A 48 8.86 -13.28 9.59
CA TYR A 48 10.05 -13.63 10.37
C TYR A 48 10.23 -12.78 11.63
N ASP A 49 9.23 -11.99 12.01
CA ASP A 49 9.28 -11.19 13.23
C ASP A 49 9.03 -12.08 14.45
N ASN A 50 10.03 -12.27 15.30
CA ASN A 50 9.88 -13.15 16.48
C ASN A 50 9.08 -12.49 17.62
N GLU A 51 8.81 -11.19 17.54
CA GLU A 51 8.03 -10.46 18.55
C GLU A 51 6.51 -10.56 18.30
N LEU A 52 6.10 -11.01 17.11
CA LEU A 52 4.69 -11.22 16.76
C LEU A 52 4.30 -12.68 16.91
N ASP A 53 3.12 -12.93 17.48
CA ASP A 53 2.50 -14.25 17.45
C ASP A 53 2.00 -14.62 16.04
N ASP A 54 1.70 -15.91 15.84
CA ASP A 54 1.30 -16.42 14.53
C ASP A 54 -0.03 -15.83 14.05
N GLU A 55 -0.96 -15.51 14.94
CA GLU A 55 -2.25 -14.92 14.58
C GLU A 55 -2.05 -13.51 14.03
N GLU A 56 -1.27 -12.68 14.72
CA GLU A 56 -0.99 -11.32 14.31
C GLU A 56 -0.13 -11.27 13.05
N LYS A 57 0.84 -12.18 12.90
CA LYS A 57 1.60 -12.36 11.66
C LYS A 57 0.68 -12.61 10.48
N LEU A 58 -0.18 -13.63 10.61
CA LEU A 58 -1.11 -14.02 9.54
C LEU A 58 -2.07 -12.89 9.22
N ASN A 59 -2.58 -12.18 10.24
CA ASN A 59 -3.51 -11.08 10.06
C ASN A 59 -2.84 -9.91 9.31
N ARG A 60 -1.63 -9.48 9.68
CA ARG A 60 -0.90 -8.41 8.98
C ARG A 60 -0.51 -8.82 7.56
N VAL A 61 0.03 -10.03 7.40
CA VAL A 61 0.46 -10.56 6.09
C VAL A 61 -0.71 -10.67 5.14
N LYS A 62 -1.88 -11.13 5.60
CA LYS A 62 -3.10 -11.21 4.79
C LYS A 62 -3.40 -9.88 4.11
N TRP A 63 -3.52 -8.79 4.88
CA TRP A 63 -3.90 -7.50 4.32
C TRP A 63 -2.80 -6.88 3.45
N LEU A 64 -1.52 -6.97 3.84
CA LEU A 64 -0.43 -6.53 2.96
C LEU A 64 -0.37 -7.33 1.66
N ASN A 65 -0.67 -8.62 1.70
CA ASN A 65 -0.68 -9.47 0.51
C ASN A 65 -1.86 -9.14 -0.42
N GLU A 66 -3.04 -8.84 0.11
CA GLU A 66 -4.16 -8.32 -0.70
C GLU A 66 -3.77 -7.01 -1.41
N ILE A 67 -3.10 -6.08 -0.71
CA ILE A 67 -2.58 -4.84 -1.33
C ILE A 67 -1.56 -5.18 -2.41
N LEU A 68 -0.62 -6.09 -2.14
CA LEU A 68 0.39 -6.53 -3.12
C LEU A 68 -0.27 -7.09 -4.39
N HIS A 69 -1.27 -7.96 -4.27
CA HIS A 69 -2.00 -8.49 -5.42
C HIS A 69 -2.64 -7.40 -6.26
N ARG A 70 -3.18 -6.36 -5.62
CA ARG A 70 -3.77 -5.19 -6.31
C ARG A 70 -2.70 -4.35 -7.02
N VAL A 71 -1.54 -4.15 -6.39
CA VAL A 71 -0.40 -3.47 -7.02
C VAL A 71 0.10 -4.26 -8.24
N ILE A 72 0.29 -5.57 -8.11
CA ILE A 72 0.71 -6.45 -9.24
C ILE A 72 -0.30 -6.38 -10.40
N THR A 73 -1.60 -6.35 -10.08
CA THR A 73 -2.67 -6.21 -11.09
C THR A 73 -2.52 -4.92 -11.89
N LYS A 74 -2.17 -3.80 -11.23
CA LYS A 74 -1.89 -2.51 -11.90
C LYS A 74 -0.63 -2.54 -12.77
N VAL A 75 0.36 -3.38 -12.44
CA VAL A 75 1.60 -3.50 -13.23
C VAL A 75 1.43 -4.43 -14.45
N TYR A 76 0.83 -5.61 -14.27
CA TYR A 76 0.93 -6.69 -15.26
C TYR A 76 -0.37 -7.07 -15.96
N VAL A 77 -1.51 -7.03 -15.26
CA VAL A 77 -2.77 -7.62 -15.74
C VAL A 77 -3.67 -6.55 -16.37
N ARG A 78 -3.70 -5.36 -15.76
CA ARG A 78 -4.40 -4.19 -16.27
C ARG A 78 -3.45 -3.00 -16.28
N PRO A 79 -2.43 -2.98 -17.17
CA PRO A 79 -1.53 -1.83 -17.32
C PRO A 79 -2.22 -0.50 -17.72
N TYR A 80 -3.55 -0.41 -17.68
CA TYR A 80 -4.35 0.72 -18.16
C TYR A 80 -5.54 1.06 -17.27
N ASP A 81 -5.62 0.60 -16.01
CA ASP A 81 -6.57 1.17 -15.05
C ASP A 81 -6.02 2.52 -14.51
N LYS A 82 -5.76 3.44 -15.45
CA LYS A 82 -5.17 4.78 -15.26
C LYS A 82 -6.06 5.70 -14.44
N ASN A 83 -7.36 5.40 -14.37
CA ASN A 83 -8.39 6.35 -13.94
C ASN A 83 -8.96 6.06 -12.55
N ASN A 84 -8.50 5.01 -11.85
CA ASN A 84 -8.96 4.74 -10.50
C ASN A 84 -7.79 4.58 -9.52
N VAL A 85 -7.04 5.67 -9.36
CA VAL A 85 -6.08 5.83 -8.25
C VAL A 85 -6.87 5.94 -6.95
N GLU A 86 -7.91 6.76 -6.93
CA GLU A 86 -8.80 6.96 -5.77
C GLU A 86 -9.37 5.64 -5.22
N GLY A 87 -10.03 4.83 -6.04
CA GLY A 87 -10.59 3.55 -5.61
C GLY A 87 -9.55 2.50 -5.19
N PHE A 88 -8.29 2.65 -5.65
CA PHE A 88 -7.19 1.86 -5.08
C PHE A 88 -6.87 2.31 -3.65
N PHE A 89 -6.89 3.61 -3.37
CA PHE A 89 -6.71 4.16 -2.03
C PHE A 89 -7.91 3.90 -1.11
N GLU A 90 -9.14 3.95 -1.60
CA GLU A 90 -10.34 3.57 -0.83
C GLU A 90 -10.27 2.10 -0.38
N MET A 91 -9.88 1.20 -1.28
CA MET A 91 -9.70 -0.22 -0.95
C MET A 91 -8.60 -0.43 0.09
N MET A 92 -7.47 0.28 -0.02
CA MET A 92 -6.43 0.22 1.00
C MET A 92 -6.89 0.77 2.34
N ALA A 93 -7.71 1.84 2.34
CA ALA A 93 -8.30 2.39 3.55
C ALA A 93 -9.15 1.35 4.27
N ASP A 94 -10.01 0.63 3.55
CA ASP A 94 -10.82 -0.48 4.08
C ASP A 94 -9.94 -1.61 4.66
N TYR A 95 -8.78 -1.89 4.08
CA TYR A 95 -7.86 -2.90 4.63
C TYR A 95 -7.13 -2.42 5.88
N ILE A 96 -6.77 -1.13 5.95
CA ILE A 96 -6.23 -0.50 7.17
C ILE A 96 -7.28 -0.49 8.27
N GLU A 97 -8.54 -0.21 7.95
CA GLU A 97 -9.64 -0.27 8.92
C GLU A 97 -9.79 -1.67 9.54
N LYS A 98 -9.57 -2.72 8.74
CA LYS A 98 -9.60 -4.11 9.20
C LYS A 98 -8.37 -4.52 10.00
N ASN A 99 -7.22 -3.90 9.74
CA ASN A 99 -6.01 -4.09 10.54
C ASN A 99 -5.15 -2.82 10.55
N PRO A 100 -5.31 -1.95 11.56
CA PRO A 100 -4.54 -0.71 11.66
C PRO A 100 -3.03 -0.90 11.73
N ASN A 101 -2.57 -2.06 12.23
CA ASN A 101 -1.16 -2.34 12.48
C ASN A 101 -0.35 -2.51 11.19
N ILE A 102 -1.00 -2.54 10.02
CA ILE A 102 -0.30 -2.55 8.73
C ILE A 102 0.06 -1.14 8.23
N TYR A 103 -0.49 -0.08 8.85
CA TYR A 103 -0.38 1.28 8.33
C TYR A 103 1.06 1.77 8.23
N GLU A 104 1.83 1.67 9.33
CA GLU A 104 3.20 2.17 9.38
C GLU A 104 4.09 1.50 8.33
N GLN A 105 3.95 0.18 8.18
CA GLN A 105 4.72 -0.57 7.20
C GLN A 105 4.31 -0.24 5.77
N LEU A 106 3.02 0.00 5.54
CA LEU A 106 2.51 0.43 4.25
C LEU A 106 3.01 1.83 3.91
N GLU A 107 2.98 2.76 4.86
CA GLU A 107 3.52 4.12 4.73
C GLU A 107 5.01 4.09 4.39
N HIS A 108 5.78 3.24 5.08
CA HIS A 108 7.20 3.00 4.76
C HIS A 108 7.38 2.53 3.31
N CYS A 109 6.55 1.59 2.84
CA CYS A 109 6.59 1.12 1.45
C CYS A 109 6.31 2.25 0.45
N PHE A 110 5.30 3.09 0.72
CA PHE A 110 4.98 4.25 -0.11
C PHE A 110 6.16 5.20 -0.20
N ASN A 111 6.65 5.68 0.95
CA ASN A 111 7.74 6.66 1.01
C ASN A 111 9.01 6.15 0.31
N LYS A 112 9.38 4.89 0.54
CA LYS A 112 10.51 4.25 -0.14
C LYS A 112 10.33 4.20 -1.66
N SER A 113 9.12 3.93 -2.12
CA SER A 113 8.81 3.85 -3.55
C SER A 113 8.86 5.23 -4.21
N PHE A 114 8.29 6.25 -3.57
CA PHE A 114 8.39 7.64 -4.04
C PHE A 114 9.82 8.13 -4.12
N HIS A 115 10.63 7.87 -3.09
CA HIS A 115 12.02 8.30 -3.06
C HIS A 115 12.83 7.71 -4.21
N ARG A 116 12.61 6.43 -4.54
CA ARG A 116 13.32 5.76 -5.65
C ARG A 116 12.90 6.21 -7.05
N VAL A 117 11.67 6.67 -7.23
CA VAL A 117 11.22 7.16 -8.54
C VAL A 117 11.78 8.56 -8.83
N ARG A 118 12.00 9.37 -7.77
CA ARG A 118 12.50 10.75 -7.89
C ARG A 118 14.01 10.92 -7.65
N SER A 119 14.72 9.84 -7.36
CA SER A 119 16.19 9.80 -7.24
C SER A 119 16.86 9.62 -8.59
#